data_AF-A0AAD6PYI2-F1
#
_entry.id   AF-A0AAD6PYI2-F1
#
_cell.length_a   1.000
_cell.length_b   1.000
_cell.length_c   1.000
_cell.angle_alpha   90.00
_cell.angle_beta   90.00
_cell.angle_gamma   90.00
#
_symmetry.space_group_name_H-M   'P 1'
#
loop_
_entity.id
_entity.type
_entity.pdbx_description
1 polymer ?
#
loop_
_entity_poly.entity_id
_entity_poly.type
_entity_poly.pdbx_seq_one_letter_code
_entity_poly.pdbx_strand_id
1 'polypeptide(L)'
;MCKHYFIPKELATLYSSGFPSPFLLPLFIIFPLALFVSTTCRFERVWDPVIVPGFCKQISYYFLNAFENWLDFDTNPLYALLHESIYCQGDSSRWSAQRIRTENGSKFDAIRAVKEGRPVFFTGEMVFPWMFEEVHALRKFKDAAHLLAEKKDWPPLYDIAVLNNNKVPVAAAVYYEDMYANFKLAMETASQIAGIRLWITNEYMHSGLRDGGGQVLDHLLGMLNGRKPLF
;
A
#
# COMPACT_ATOMS: atom_id res chain seq x y z
N MET A 1 5.99 3.44 -24.08
CA MET A 1 7.43 3.37 -23.76
C MET A 1 7.65 3.80 -22.30
N CYS A 2 6.99 3.13 -21.35
CA CYS A 2 7.04 3.43 -19.92
C CYS A 2 7.34 2.12 -19.19
N LYS A 3 8.61 1.83 -18.90
CA LYS A 3 8.97 0.59 -18.18
C LYS A 3 9.89 0.75 -16.98
N HIS A 4 10.56 1.89 -16.75
CA HIS A 4 11.56 1.95 -15.67
C HIS A 4 11.43 3.24 -14.86
N TYR A 5 10.61 3.21 -13.81
CA TYR A 5 10.71 4.16 -12.70
C TYR A 5 10.61 3.36 -11.39
N PHE A 6 11.75 3.24 -10.71
CA PHE A 6 11.94 2.50 -9.48
C PHE A 6 11.48 3.40 -8.32
N ILE A 7 10.40 3.05 -7.61
CA ILE A 7 10.07 3.68 -6.32
C ILE A 7 10.81 2.91 -5.23
N PRO A 8 11.65 3.55 -4.41
CA PRO A 8 12.28 2.86 -3.30
C PRO A 8 11.26 2.44 -2.25
N LYS A 9 11.36 1.18 -1.80
CA LYS A 9 10.51 0.47 -0.81
C LYS A 9 10.55 1.07 0.60
N GLU A 10 11.00 2.31 0.75
CA GLU A 10 11.50 2.83 2.01
C GLU A 10 10.39 3.11 3.02
N LEU A 11 9.25 3.69 2.63
CA LEU A 11 8.21 3.99 3.61
C LEU A 11 7.52 2.73 4.14
N ALA A 12 7.13 1.77 3.30
CA ALA A 12 6.47 0.54 3.76
C ALA A 12 7.39 -0.32 4.66
N THR A 13 8.69 -0.34 4.34
CA THR A 13 9.70 -1.04 5.15
C THR A 13 9.91 -0.35 6.50
N LEU A 14 10.00 0.99 6.52
CA LEU A 14 10.11 1.75 7.77
C LEU A 14 8.81 1.72 8.58
N TYR A 15 7.67 1.74 7.90
CA TYR A 15 6.33 1.64 8.49
C TYR A 15 6.16 0.33 9.26
N SER A 16 6.60 -0.79 8.68
CA SER A 16 6.60 -2.09 9.35
C SER A 16 7.48 -2.13 10.62
N SER A 17 8.48 -1.24 10.72
CA SER A 17 9.33 -1.11 11.92
C SER A 17 8.81 -0.11 12.96
N GLY A 18 7.84 0.76 12.61
CA GLY A 18 7.27 1.79 13.48
C GLY A 18 6.25 1.30 14.50
N PHE A 19 6.23 -0.01 14.71
CA PHE A 19 5.10 -0.82 15.10
C PHE A 19 5.65 -1.73 16.22
N PRO A 20 5.11 -1.70 17.44
CA PRO A 20 5.83 -2.13 18.64
C PRO A 20 5.99 -3.66 18.85
N SER A 21 5.49 -4.51 17.96
CA SER A 21 5.61 -5.98 18.01
C SER A 21 5.99 -6.55 16.64
N PRO A 22 6.63 -7.73 16.52
CA PRO A 22 6.87 -8.36 15.22
C PRO A 22 5.53 -8.71 14.55
N PHE A 23 5.16 -7.98 13.50
CA PHE A 23 3.90 -8.14 12.80
C PHE A 23 3.95 -9.33 11.85
N LEU A 24 3.05 -10.30 12.03
CA LEU A 24 2.58 -11.15 10.94
C LEU A 24 1.69 -10.27 10.07
N LEU A 25 2.23 -9.78 8.95
CA LEU A 25 1.45 -9.01 7.99
C LEU A 25 0.26 -9.87 7.50
N PRO A 26 -0.94 -9.29 7.38
CA PRO A 26 -2.10 -10.04 6.93
C PRO A 26 -1.88 -10.60 5.52
N LEU A 27 -2.17 -11.90 5.37
CA LEU A 27 -1.98 -12.68 4.13
C LEU A 27 -3.01 -12.34 3.03
N PHE A 28 -3.82 -11.29 3.21
CA PHE A 28 -4.83 -10.89 2.25
C PHE A 28 -4.88 -9.37 2.15
N ILE A 29 -4.31 -8.85 1.08
CA ILE A 29 -4.62 -7.51 0.57
C ILE A 29 -4.92 -7.70 -0.92
N ILE A 30 -6.19 -7.55 -1.29
CA ILE A 30 -6.66 -7.52 -2.68
C ILE A 30 -7.14 -6.09 -2.96
N PHE A 31 -6.70 -5.54 -4.11
CA PHE A 31 -7.04 -4.25 -4.77
C PHE A 31 -6.22 -2.99 -4.36
N PRO A 32 -5.90 -2.08 -5.33
CA PRO A 32 -5.16 -2.34 -6.57
C PRO A 32 -4.08 -1.28 -6.92
N LEU A 33 -3.06 -1.69 -7.69
CA LEU A 33 -2.07 -0.86 -8.43
C LEU A 33 -2.68 0.06 -9.51
N ALA A 34 -3.88 0.61 -9.35
CA ALA A 34 -4.33 1.70 -10.23
C ALA A 34 -3.38 2.91 -10.14
N LEU A 35 -2.50 2.92 -9.15
CA LEU A 35 -1.70 4.07 -8.78
C LEU A 35 -0.59 4.41 -9.79
N PHE A 36 0.24 3.50 -10.27
CA PHE A 36 1.51 3.93 -10.88
C PHE A 36 1.47 4.22 -12.39
N VAL A 37 0.81 3.37 -13.18
CA VAL A 37 0.66 3.63 -14.64
C VAL A 37 -0.27 4.84 -14.88
N SER A 38 -1.31 4.99 -14.05
CA SER A 38 -2.25 6.10 -14.15
C SER A 38 -1.67 7.43 -13.66
N THR A 39 -0.83 7.45 -12.60
CA THR A 39 -0.17 8.70 -12.16
C THR A 39 0.80 9.22 -13.23
N THR A 40 1.62 8.36 -13.82
CA THR A 40 2.60 8.76 -14.84
C THR A 40 1.92 9.37 -16.07
N CYS A 41 0.86 8.75 -16.61
CA CYS A 41 0.09 9.32 -17.72
C CYS A 41 -0.70 10.59 -17.31
N ARG A 42 -1.12 10.73 -16.05
CA ARG A 42 -1.81 11.93 -15.57
C ARG A 42 -0.87 13.13 -15.50
N PHE A 43 0.40 12.93 -15.15
CA PHE A 43 1.38 14.03 -15.07
C PHE A 43 1.63 14.71 -16.42
N GLU A 44 1.40 14.02 -17.55
CA GLU A 44 1.51 14.59 -18.90
C GLU A 44 0.48 15.70 -19.17
N ARG A 45 -0.64 15.73 -18.42
CA ARG A 45 -1.74 16.70 -18.59
C ARG A 45 -1.97 17.57 -17.36
N VAL A 46 -0.96 17.75 -16.52
CA VAL A 46 -1.05 18.59 -15.31
C VAL A 46 -1.40 20.02 -15.65
N TRP A 47 -0.78 20.58 -16.69
CA TRP A 47 -0.92 21.98 -17.05
C TRP A 47 -1.89 22.15 -18.19
N ASP A 48 -2.75 23.16 -18.12
CA ASP A 48 -3.50 23.58 -19.30
C ASP A 48 -2.54 24.05 -20.41
N PRO A 49 -2.86 23.76 -21.69
CA PRO A 49 -2.08 24.27 -22.80
C PRO A 49 -2.11 25.81 -22.76
N VAL A 50 -0.95 26.44 -22.94
CA VAL A 50 -0.87 27.91 -23.01
C VAL A 50 -1.41 28.33 -24.38
N ILE A 51 -2.70 28.64 -24.44
CA ILE A 51 -3.39 29.05 -25.68
C ILE A 51 -3.13 30.53 -25.99
N VAL A 52 -2.97 31.37 -24.96
CA VAL A 52 -2.73 32.81 -25.08
C VAL A 52 -1.38 33.18 -24.45
N PRO A 53 -0.47 33.86 -25.19
CA PRO A 53 0.78 34.35 -24.64
C PRO A 53 0.55 35.30 -23.45
N GLY A 54 1.20 35.04 -22.32
CA GLY A 54 1.11 35.88 -21.11
C GLY A 54 0.20 35.34 -20.00
N PHE A 55 -0.54 34.24 -20.23
CA PHE A 55 -1.27 33.56 -19.16
C PHE A 55 -0.34 32.75 -18.24
N CYS A 56 -0.59 32.82 -16.94
CA CYS A 56 0.08 31.97 -15.95
C CYS A 56 -0.32 30.51 -16.15
N LYS A 57 0.64 29.58 -16.00
CA LYS A 57 0.35 28.14 -16.00
C LYS A 57 -0.62 27.82 -14.86
N GLN A 58 -1.74 27.18 -15.19
CA GLN A 58 -2.72 26.68 -14.24
C GLN A 58 -2.81 25.16 -14.33
N ILE A 59 -3.12 24.52 -13.21
CA ILE A 59 -3.37 23.09 -13.16
C ILE A 59 -4.70 22.82 -13.88
N SER A 60 -4.68 21.89 -14.83
CA SER A 60 -5.85 21.59 -15.66
C SER A 60 -6.98 21.01 -14.83
N TYR A 61 -8.22 21.37 -15.18
CA TYR A 61 -9.40 20.77 -14.57
C TYR A 61 -9.44 19.24 -14.75
N TYR A 62 -8.96 18.76 -15.90
CA TYR A 62 -8.81 17.32 -16.16
C TYR A 62 -7.94 16.65 -15.09
N PHE A 63 -6.78 17.23 -14.79
CA PHE A 63 -5.87 16.68 -13.78
C PHE A 63 -6.51 16.72 -12.39
N LEU A 64 -7.12 17.85 -12.02
CA LEU A 64 -7.81 18.00 -10.73
C LEU A 64 -8.90 16.95 -10.54
N ASN A 65 -9.81 16.82 -11.51
CA ASN A 65 -10.89 15.83 -11.45
C ASN A 65 -10.33 14.39 -11.46
N ALA A 66 -9.30 14.12 -12.25
CA ALA A 66 -8.69 12.79 -12.30
C ALA A 66 -7.87 12.44 -11.04
N PHE A 67 -7.41 13.44 -10.29
CA PHE A 67 -6.74 13.28 -9.00
C PHE A 67 -7.75 13.09 -7.87
N GLU A 68 -8.83 13.87 -7.87
CA GLU A 68 -9.91 13.73 -6.88
C GLU A 68 -10.56 12.35 -6.95
N ASN A 69 -10.92 11.88 -8.15
CA ASN A 69 -11.46 10.53 -8.39
C ASN A 69 -10.42 9.40 -8.24
N TRP A 70 -9.21 9.69 -7.77
CA TRP A 70 -8.17 8.67 -7.59
C TRP A 70 -8.07 8.17 -6.15
N LEU A 71 -8.44 8.98 -5.17
CA LEU A 71 -8.36 8.62 -3.75
C LEU A 71 -9.64 7.94 -3.26
N ASP A 72 -10.77 8.12 -3.96
CA ASP A 72 -12.08 7.51 -3.67
C ASP A 72 -12.59 7.67 -2.22
N PHE A 73 -11.99 8.56 -1.42
CA PHE A 73 -12.35 8.78 -0.01
C PHE A 73 -13.75 9.38 0.14
N ASP A 74 -14.25 10.08 -0.87
CA ASP A 74 -15.58 10.68 -0.86
C ASP A 74 -16.70 9.62 -0.88
N THR A 75 -16.45 8.48 -1.52
CA THR A 75 -17.40 7.38 -1.66
C THR A 75 -17.08 6.20 -0.74
N ASN A 76 -15.82 6.04 -0.31
CA ASN A 76 -15.34 4.92 0.49
C ASN A 76 -14.61 5.38 1.79
N PRO A 77 -15.27 6.11 2.69
CA PRO A 77 -14.61 6.65 3.90
C PRO A 77 -14.11 5.57 4.85
N LEU A 78 -14.69 4.37 4.81
CA LEU A 78 -14.23 3.22 5.62
C LEU A 78 -12.82 2.77 5.24
N TYR A 79 -12.43 2.89 3.96
CA TYR A 79 -11.08 2.57 3.53
C TYR A 79 -10.09 3.47 4.27
N ALA A 80 -10.31 4.79 4.25
CA ALA A 80 -9.45 5.74 4.97
C ALA A 80 -9.47 5.52 6.49
N LEU A 81 -10.66 5.29 7.06
CA LEU A 81 -10.84 5.13 8.50
C LEU A 81 -10.16 3.89 9.07
N LEU A 82 -10.20 2.77 8.33
CA LEU A 82 -9.69 1.49 8.79
C LEU A 82 -8.28 1.19 8.27
N HIS A 83 -7.74 2.00 7.36
CA HIS A 83 -6.48 1.75 6.63
C HIS A 83 -5.31 1.34 7.53
N GLU A 84 -5.12 2.02 8.65
CA GLU A 84 -4.03 1.72 9.58
C GLU A 84 -4.38 0.59 10.55
N SER A 85 -5.66 0.53 10.94
CA SER A 85 -6.16 -0.39 11.96
C SER A 85 -6.08 -1.87 11.55
N ILE A 86 -6.10 -2.17 10.25
CA ILE A 86 -5.96 -3.55 9.75
C ILE A 86 -4.61 -4.19 10.09
N TYR A 87 -3.61 -3.37 10.44
CA TYR A 87 -2.30 -3.84 10.87
C TYR A 87 -2.17 -3.93 12.38
N CYS A 88 -3.10 -3.37 13.17
CA CYS A 88 -2.95 -3.30 14.62
C CYS A 88 -3.17 -4.65 15.31
N GLN A 89 -2.24 -5.00 16.21
CA GLN A 89 -2.31 -6.18 17.07
C GLN A 89 -1.59 -5.87 18.39
N GLY A 90 -2.27 -6.01 19.53
CA GLY A 90 -1.69 -5.83 20.87
C GLY A 90 -1.36 -4.39 21.28
N ASP A 91 -1.28 -3.44 20.35
CA ASP A 91 -1.09 -2.01 20.63
C ASP A 91 -1.70 -1.14 19.52
N SER A 92 -1.82 0.13 19.85
CA SER A 92 -2.20 1.27 19.02
C SER A 92 -1.23 1.54 17.86
N SER A 93 -1.77 1.92 16.71
CA SER A 93 -0.95 2.41 15.60
C SER A 93 -0.32 3.75 15.92
N ARG A 94 -1.02 4.62 16.67
CA ARG A 94 -0.67 6.01 17.03
C ARG A 94 -0.34 6.91 15.83
N TRP A 95 -0.93 6.63 14.66
CA TRP A 95 -0.53 7.24 13.38
C TRP A 95 0.91 6.89 12.99
N SER A 96 1.23 5.60 12.90
CA SER A 96 2.58 5.11 12.57
C SER A 96 3.06 5.63 11.22
N ALA A 97 2.18 5.75 10.22
CA ALA A 97 2.54 6.32 8.92
C ALA A 97 3.00 7.78 9.05
N GLN A 98 2.27 8.59 9.81
CA GLN A 98 2.62 9.98 10.08
C GLN A 98 3.92 10.06 10.89
N ARG A 99 4.07 9.28 11.96
CA ARG A 99 5.29 9.29 12.80
C ARG A 99 6.52 8.95 11.99
N ILE A 100 6.51 7.83 11.26
CA ILE A 100 7.62 7.39 10.44
C ILE A 100 7.96 8.41 9.35
N ARG A 101 6.94 8.99 8.70
CA ARG A 101 7.15 10.07 7.73
C ARG A 101 7.81 11.29 8.38
N THR A 102 7.37 11.71 9.57
CA THR A 102 7.95 12.84 10.29
C THR A 102 9.40 12.57 10.72
N GLU A 103 9.67 11.39 11.29
CA GLU A 103 11.02 10.95 11.70
C GLU A 103 11.99 10.91 10.51
N ASN A 104 11.48 10.55 9.32
CA ASN A 104 12.24 10.51 8.07
C ASN A 104 11.96 11.71 7.15
N GLY A 105 11.50 12.84 7.70
CA GLY A 105 10.92 13.95 6.92
C GLY A 105 11.83 14.50 5.81
N SER A 106 13.14 14.47 6.02
CA SER A 106 14.11 14.89 4.99
C SER A 106 14.08 14.03 3.74
N LYS A 107 13.76 12.72 3.84
CA LYS A 107 13.70 11.80 2.70
C LYS A 107 12.45 12.05 1.85
N PHE A 108 11.33 12.35 2.48
CA PHE A 108 10.02 12.55 1.85
C PHE A 108 9.73 13.99 1.44
N ASP A 109 10.67 14.92 1.65
CA ASP A 109 10.57 16.29 1.13
C ASP A 109 10.90 16.30 -0.37
N ALA A 110 9.87 16.41 -1.21
CA ALA A 110 10.01 16.45 -2.67
C ALA A 110 10.72 17.71 -3.17
N ILE A 111 10.52 18.87 -2.54
CA ILE A 111 11.13 20.13 -2.95
C ILE A 111 12.63 20.08 -2.71
N ARG A 112 13.01 19.61 -1.52
CA ARG A 112 14.41 19.40 -1.18
C ARG A 112 15.06 18.34 -2.06
N ALA A 113 14.34 17.26 -2.37
CA ALA A 113 14.84 16.20 -3.26
C ALA A 113 15.28 16.74 -4.63
N VAL A 114 14.40 17.55 -5.24
CA VAL A 114 14.66 18.17 -6.54
C VAL A 114 15.84 19.13 -6.47
N LYS A 115 15.93 19.97 -5.42
CA LYS A 115 17.05 20.90 -5.23
C LYS A 115 18.39 20.20 -5.06
N GLU A 116 18.42 19.05 -4.39
CA GLU A 116 19.62 18.26 -4.12
C GLU A 116 19.94 17.26 -5.23
N GLY A 117 19.12 17.17 -6.29
CA GLY A 117 19.33 16.22 -7.39
C GLY A 117 19.15 14.75 -6.99
N ARG A 118 18.44 14.47 -5.88
CA ARG A 118 18.14 13.11 -5.41
C ARG A 118 16.74 12.67 -5.84
N PRO A 119 16.46 11.35 -5.87
CA PRO A 119 15.13 10.86 -6.20
C PRO A 119 14.05 11.38 -5.24
N VAL A 120 12.85 11.63 -5.78
CA VAL A 120 11.66 11.97 -5.00
C VAL A 120 11.01 10.66 -4.52
N PHE A 121 10.75 10.56 -3.22
CA PHE A 121 10.05 9.41 -2.64
C PHE A 121 8.59 9.73 -2.38
N PHE A 122 7.74 8.76 -2.69
CA PHE A 122 6.31 8.82 -2.45
C PHE A 122 5.95 8.01 -1.20
N THR A 123 4.80 8.32 -0.62
CA THR A 123 4.30 7.67 0.60
C THR A 123 3.37 6.48 0.32
N GLY A 124 3.15 6.13 -0.95
CA GLY A 124 2.14 5.14 -1.32
C GLY A 124 0.73 5.55 -0.89
N GLU A 125 -0.10 4.58 -0.52
CA GLU A 125 -1.50 4.72 -0.08
C GLU A 125 -1.65 5.02 1.42
N MET A 126 -0.59 5.49 2.09
CA MET A 126 -0.67 5.77 3.53
C MET A 126 -1.66 6.90 3.84
N VAL A 127 -2.52 6.66 4.83
CA VAL A 127 -3.49 7.64 5.33
C VAL A 127 -2.90 8.43 6.49
N PHE A 128 -3.12 9.75 6.49
CA PHE A 128 -2.56 10.66 7.49
C PHE A 128 -3.66 11.44 8.24
N PRO A 129 -3.40 11.93 9.46
CA PRO A 129 -4.38 12.69 10.24
C PRO A 129 -4.95 13.90 9.50
N TRP A 130 -4.09 14.63 8.77
CA TRP A 130 -4.49 15.84 8.03
C TRP A 130 -5.52 15.54 6.93
N MET A 131 -5.59 14.32 6.40
CA MET A 131 -6.61 13.96 5.41
C MET A 131 -8.03 14.05 5.99
N PHE A 132 -8.19 13.77 7.28
CA PHE A 132 -9.46 13.94 8.01
C PHE A 132 -9.76 15.42 8.33
N GLU A 133 -8.83 16.33 8.09
CA GLU A 133 -9.05 17.78 8.24
C GLU A 133 -9.36 18.41 6.88
N GLU A 134 -8.66 17.99 5.83
CA GLU A 134 -8.74 18.61 4.51
C GLU A 134 -9.83 18.02 3.62
N VAL A 135 -9.98 16.69 3.59
CA VAL A 135 -10.94 16.00 2.72
C VAL A 135 -12.35 16.14 3.28
N HIS A 136 -13.24 16.78 2.51
CA HIS A 136 -14.57 17.14 2.98
C HIS A 136 -15.37 15.96 3.53
N ALA A 137 -15.41 14.83 2.82
CA ALA A 137 -16.16 13.65 3.23
C ALA A 137 -15.61 12.98 4.51
N LEU A 138 -14.33 13.16 4.81
CA LEU A 138 -13.65 12.54 5.95
C LEU A 138 -13.79 13.34 7.25
N ARG A 139 -14.06 14.65 7.18
CA ARG A 139 -14.10 15.55 8.35
C ARG A 139 -14.98 15.06 9.50
N LYS A 140 -16.16 14.52 9.18
CA LYS A 140 -17.09 14.00 10.18
C LYS A 140 -16.59 12.76 10.92
N PHE A 141 -15.54 12.11 10.41
CA PHE A 141 -14.93 10.92 11.01
C PHE A 141 -13.63 11.21 11.75
N LYS A 142 -13.18 12.47 11.81
CA LYS A 142 -11.91 12.85 12.44
C LYS A 142 -11.75 12.29 13.85
N ASP A 143 -12.74 12.50 14.71
CA ASP A 143 -12.68 12.03 16.11
C ASP A 143 -12.62 10.50 16.18
N ALA A 144 -13.39 9.81 15.33
CA ALA A 144 -13.37 8.35 15.25
C ALA A 144 -12.01 7.83 14.77
N ALA A 145 -11.38 8.48 13.79
CA ALA A 145 -10.07 8.13 13.29
C ALA A 145 -8.99 8.28 14.39
N HIS A 146 -9.04 9.35 15.18
CA HIS A 146 -8.16 9.52 16.34
C HIS A 146 -8.38 8.45 17.41
N LEU A 147 -9.63 8.10 17.72
CA LEU A 147 -9.92 7.02 18.67
C LEU A 147 -9.38 5.68 18.20
N LEU A 148 -9.50 5.35 16.91
CA LEU A 148 -8.96 4.13 16.34
C LEU A 148 -7.42 4.10 16.38
N ALA A 149 -6.78 5.21 16.05
CA ALA A 149 -5.32 5.32 16.08
C ALA A 149 -4.74 5.16 17.50
N GLU A 150 -5.47 5.63 18.52
CA GLU A 150 -5.06 5.56 19.94
C GLU A 150 -5.54 4.28 20.65
N LYS A 151 -6.39 3.46 20.03
CA LYS A 151 -6.89 2.21 20.62
C LYS A 151 -5.73 1.25 20.90
N LYS A 152 -5.54 0.84 22.16
CA LYS A 152 -4.39 0.02 22.60
C LYS A 152 -4.72 -1.47 22.73
N ASP A 153 -5.97 -1.78 23.01
CA ASP A 153 -6.48 -3.12 23.29
C ASP A 153 -6.91 -3.85 22.00
N TRP A 154 -6.04 -3.85 20.99
CA TRP A 154 -6.26 -4.67 19.79
C TRP A 154 -5.99 -6.14 20.13
N PRO A 155 -6.94 -7.06 19.89
CA PRO A 155 -6.71 -8.47 20.16
C PRO A 155 -5.62 -9.04 19.23
N PRO A 156 -5.02 -10.19 19.58
CA PRO A 156 -4.26 -10.99 18.63
C PRO A 156 -5.09 -11.26 17.36
N LEU A 157 -4.54 -10.95 16.20
CA LEU A 157 -5.16 -11.16 14.90
C LEU A 157 -5.04 -12.62 14.45
N TYR A 158 -3.92 -13.27 14.81
CA TYR A 158 -3.61 -14.65 14.43
C TYR A 158 -3.20 -15.50 15.63
N ASP A 159 -3.69 -16.75 15.64
CA ASP A 159 -3.17 -17.80 16.52
C ASP A 159 -2.05 -18.56 15.80
N ILE A 160 -0.81 -18.29 16.20
CA ILE A 160 0.40 -18.87 15.61
C ILE A 160 0.46 -20.38 15.82
N ALA A 161 -0.05 -20.89 16.95
CA ALA A 161 -0.06 -22.33 17.21
C ALA A 161 -1.05 -23.04 16.28
N VAL A 162 -2.18 -22.42 15.97
CA VAL A 162 -3.13 -22.93 14.97
C VAL A 162 -2.53 -22.89 13.57
N LEU A 163 -1.89 -21.78 13.17
CA LEU A 163 -1.24 -21.64 11.86
C LEU A 163 -0.12 -22.68 11.65
N ASN A 164 0.70 -22.93 12.66
CA ASN A 164 1.76 -23.94 12.62
C ASN A 164 1.24 -25.38 12.64
N ASN A 165 -0.03 -25.61 12.99
CA ASN A 165 -0.66 -26.92 12.96
C ASN A 165 -1.68 -27.08 11.82
N ASN A 166 -1.75 -26.10 10.92
CA ASN A 166 -2.67 -26.12 9.78
C ASN A 166 -2.53 -27.39 8.94
N LYS A 167 -3.68 -27.99 8.60
CA LYS A 167 -3.78 -29.18 7.74
C LYS A 167 -4.44 -28.89 6.39
N VAL A 168 -5.01 -27.70 6.22
CA VAL A 168 -5.60 -27.26 4.96
C VAL A 168 -4.47 -26.89 3.99
N PRO A 169 -4.43 -27.40 2.75
CA PRO A 169 -3.44 -26.98 1.77
C PRO A 169 -3.52 -25.48 1.48
N VAL A 170 -2.38 -24.77 1.52
CA VAL A 170 -2.31 -23.33 1.25
C VAL A 170 -1.35 -23.08 0.10
N ALA A 171 -1.76 -22.23 -0.84
CA ALA A 171 -0.90 -21.68 -1.88
C ALA A 171 -1.00 -20.15 -1.82
N ALA A 172 0.14 -19.47 -1.89
CA ALA A 172 0.20 -18.01 -1.82
C ALA A 172 1.15 -17.46 -2.90
N ALA A 173 0.74 -16.35 -3.52
CA ALA A 173 1.61 -15.58 -4.40
C ALA A 173 2.40 -14.58 -3.54
N VAL A 174 3.71 -14.50 -3.80
CA VAL A 174 4.59 -13.53 -3.14
C VAL A 174 5.32 -12.74 -4.23
N TYR A 175 5.03 -11.45 -4.32
CA TYR A 175 5.68 -10.59 -5.30
C TYR A 175 7.01 -10.08 -4.75
N TYR A 176 8.11 -10.42 -5.42
CA TYR A 176 9.47 -10.11 -4.93
C TYR A 176 9.72 -8.60 -4.84
N GLU A 177 9.12 -7.84 -5.75
CA GLU A 177 9.25 -6.38 -5.85
C GLU A 177 8.01 -5.60 -5.36
N ASP A 178 7.18 -6.21 -4.50
CA ASP A 178 6.04 -5.50 -3.92
C ASP A 178 6.50 -4.27 -3.11
N MET A 179 5.80 -3.16 -3.32
CA MET A 179 6.02 -1.89 -2.61
C MET A 179 5.34 -1.86 -1.24
N TYR A 180 4.25 -2.60 -1.05
CA TYR A 180 3.41 -2.60 0.14
C TYR A 180 3.67 -3.82 1.03
N ALA A 181 3.76 -5.01 0.44
CA ALA A 181 4.04 -6.24 1.16
C ALA A 181 5.55 -6.54 1.17
N ASN A 182 6.25 -6.20 2.26
CA ASN A 182 7.69 -6.45 2.32
C ASN A 182 8.02 -7.93 2.19
N PHE A 183 8.87 -8.27 1.21
CA PHE A 183 9.25 -9.66 0.92
C PHE A 183 9.80 -10.42 2.14
N LYS A 184 10.68 -9.81 2.94
CA LYS A 184 11.28 -10.49 4.11
C LYS A 184 10.21 -10.82 5.14
N LEU A 185 9.34 -9.86 5.46
CA LEU A 185 8.23 -10.06 6.40
C LEU A 185 7.21 -11.09 5.89
N ALA A 186 6.95 -11.10 4.57
CA ALA A 186 6.10 -12.11 3.95
C ALA A 186 6.70 -13.52 4.07
N MET A 187 8.01 -13.65 3.88
CA MET A 187 8.73 -14.92 4.05
C MET A 187 8.78 -15.37 5.52
N GLU A 188 9.01 -14.44 6.46
CA GLU A 188 8.93 -14.71 7.91
C GLU A 188 7.52 -15.19 8.29
N THR A 189 6.48 -14.54 7.77
CA THR A 189 5.08 -14.92 7.98
C THR A 189 4.79 -16.31 7.42
N ALA A 190 5.21 -16.58 6.19
CA ALA A 190 5.02 -17.88 5.56
C ALA A 190 5.74 -19.01 6.33
N SER A 191 6.88 -18.73 6.96
CA SER A 191 7.60 -19.72 7.78
C SER A 191 6.80 -20.22 8.99
N GLN A 192 5.78 -19.48 9.42
CA GLN A 192 4.91 -19.80 10.57
C GLN A 192 3.60 -20.49 10.16
N ILE A 193 3.42 -20.83 8.88
CA ILE A 193 2.19 -21.45 8.37
C ILE A 193 2.52 -22.83 7.84
N ALA A 194 2.01 -23.87 8.51
CA ALA A 194 2.26 -25.24 8.09
C ALA A 194 1.60 -25.54 6.75
N GLY A 195 2.38 -26.18 5.86
CA GLY A 195 1.91 -26.64 4.56
C GLY A 195 1.73 -25.55 3.50
N ILE A 196 2.15 -24.31 3.77
CA ILE A 196 2.08 -23.23 2.78
C ILE A 196 3.04 -23.47 1.62
N ARG A 197 2.55 -23.22 0.41
CA ARG A 197 3.29 -23.30 -0.84
C ARG A 197 3.38 -21.91 -1.45
N LEU A 198 4.59 -21.43 -1.71
CA LEU A 198 4.80 -20.08 -2.21
C LEU A 198 5.11 -20.10 -3.71
N TRP A 199 4.41 -19.27 -4.47
CA TRP A 199 4.84 -18.87 -5.81
C TRP A 199 5.46 -17.48 -5.70
N ILE A 200 6.80 -17.45 -5.68
CA ILE A 200 7.57 -16.21 -5.63
C ILE A 200 7.81 -15.75 -7.07
N THR A 201 7.38 -14.53 -7.40
CA THR A 201 7.47 -14.01 -8.77
C THR A 201 7.78 -12.52 -8.81
N ASN A 202 8.46 -12.09 -9.88
CA ASN A 202 8.66 -10.70 -10.26
C ASN A 202 7.88 -10.32 -11.55
N GLU A 203 7.06 -11.25 -12.07
CA GLU A 203 6.18 -11.00 -13.21
C GLU A 203 5.08 -9.98 -12.88
N TYR A 204 4.73 -9.89 -11.60
CA TYR A 204 3.66 -9.05 -11.08
C TYR A 204 4.13 -8.24 -9.86
N MET A 205 3.39 -7.17 -9.58
CA MET A 205 3.51 -6.37 -8.36
C MET A 205 2.21 -6.50 -7.53
N HIS A 206 1.95 -5.58 -6.61
CA HIS A 206 0.81 -5.60 -5.68
C HIS A 206 -0.57 -5.87 -6.34
N SER A 207 -0.76 -5.52 -7.61
CA SER A 207 -1.96 -5.78 -8.41
C SER A 207 -1.96 -7.09 -9.18
N GLY A 208 -1.11 -8.07 -8.88
CA GLY A 208 -0.96 -9.23 -9.76
C GLY A 208 -2.28 -9.91 -10.14
N LEU A 209 -3.27 -9.95 -9.24
CA LEU A 209 -4.60 -10.47 -9.57
C LEU A 209 -5.35 -9.65 -10.63
N ARG A 210 -5.26 -8.32 -10.57
CA ARG A 210 -5.92 -7.43 -11.54
C ARG A 210 -5.18 -7.42 -12.88
N ASP A 211 -3.85 -7.41 -12.84
CA ASP A 211 -3.04 -7.26 -14.05
C ASP A 211 -2.87 -8.60 -14.79
N GLY A 212 -2.72 -9.70 -14.05
CA GLY A 212 -2.67 -11.07 -14.57
C GLY A 212 -4.04 -11.72 -14.74
N GLY A 213 -5.11 -11.09 -14.24
CA GLY A 213 -6.47 -11.62 -14.28
C GLY A 213 -6.56 -13.03 -13.68
N GLY A 214 -7.25 -13.92 -14.39
CA GLY A 214 -7.43 -15.31 -13.97
C GLY A 214 -6.14 -16.12 -13.88
N GLN A 215 -5.04 -15.69 -14.52
CA GLN A 215 -3.80 -16.47 -14.58
C GLN A 215 -3.16 -16.69 -13.21
N VAL A 216 -3.21 -15.66 -12.34
CA VAL A 216 -2.70 -15.76 -10.97
C VAL A 216 -3.52 -16.76 -10.17
N LEU A 217 -4.85 -16.70 -10.28
CA LEU A 217 -5.75 -17.63 -9.60
C LEU A 217 -5.57 -19.07 -10.11
N ASP A 218 -5.52 -19.27 -11.42
CA ASP A 218 -5.29 -20.57 -12.06
C ASP A 218 -3.94 -21.17 -11.65
N HIS A 219 -2.93 -20.32 -11.45
CA HIS A 219 -1.65 -20.76 -10.92
C HIS A 219 -1.78 -21.32 -9.51
N LEU A 220 -2.36 -20.54 -8.60
CA LEU A 220 -2.51 -20.94 -7.20
C LEU A 220 -3.39 -22.20 -7.06
N LEU A 221 -4.51 -22.28 -7.77
CA LEU A 221 -5.36 -23.47 -7.82
C LEU A 221 -4.63 -24.66 -8.44
N GLY A 222 -3.80 -24.43 -9.46
CA GLY A 222 -2.95 -25.45 -10.05
C GLY A 222 -1.95 -26.04 -9.05
N MET A 223 -1.33 -25.20 -8.21
CA MET A 223 -0.43 -25.63 -7.14
C MET A 223 -1.16 -26.47 -6.09
N LEU A 224 -2.38 -26.07 -5.70
CA LEU A 224 -3.18 -26.81 -4.72
C LEU A 224 -3.58 -28.19 -5.25
N ASN A 225 -3.96 -28.28 -6.52
CA ASN A 225 -4.42 -29.50 -7.18
C ASN A 225 -3.27 -30.40 -7.69
N GLY A 226 -2.01 -30.07 -7.42
CA GLY A 226 -0.85 -30.84 -7.90
C GLY A 226 -0.65 -30.80 -9.42
N ARG A 227 -1.31 -29.86 -10.12
CA ARG A 227 -1.21 -29.68 -11.58
C ARG A 227 -0.05 -28.78 -11.99
N LYS A 228 0.51 -28.01 -11.04
CA LYS A 228 1.71 -27.20 -11.23
C LYS A 228 2.77 -27.61 -10.20
N PRO A 229 4.02 -27.81 -10.64
CA PRO A 229 5.12 -28.11 -9.72
C PRO A 229 5.41 -26.89 -8.84
N LEU A 230 6.07 -27.15 -7.71
CA LEU A 230 6.49 -26.11 -6.75
C LEU A 230 7.76 -25.37 -7.19
N PHE A 231 8.33 -25.74 -8.34
CA PHE A 231 9.58 -25.27 -8.91
C PHE A 231 9.50 -25.30 -10.43
#